data_AF-C9S617-F1
#
_entry.id   AF-C9S617-F1
#
_cell.length_a   1.000
_cell.length_b   1.000
_cell.length_c   1.000
_cell.angle_alpha   90.00
_cell.angle_beta   90.00
_cell.angle_gamma   90.00
#
_symmetry.space_group_name_H-M   'P 1'
#
loop_
_entity.id
_entity.type
_entity.pdbx_description
1 polymer ?
#
loop_
_entity_poly.entity_id
_entity_poly.type
_entity_poly.pdbx_seq_one_letter_code
_entity_poly.pdbx_strand_id
1 'polypeptide(L)' 'MAPALRQVYDQMPEPRCYAVVRGCDRIVPVDVYVPGCPPTSEALMYGIFQLQRKMRNTKITRMWHRK' A
#
# COMPACT_ATOMS: atom_id res chain seq x y z
N MET A 1 -21.37 2.65 -2.48
CA MET A 1 -22.59 3.50 -2.59
C MET A 1 -22.36 4.47 -3.70
N ALA A 2 -23.19 4.61 -4.71
CA ALA A 2 -24.43 3.96 -5.11
C ALA A 2 -24.77 4.71 -6.42
N PRO A 3 -25.18 4.11 -7.54
CA PRO A 3 -25.96 2.88 -7.62
C PRO A 3 -25.45 1.85 -8.65
N ALA A 4 -24.64 2.26 -9.63
CA ALA A 4 -24.25 1.43 -10.78
C ALA A 4 -23.33 0.26 -10.39
N LEU A 5 -22.48 0.47 -9.37
CA LEU A 5 -21.63 -0.60 -8.84
C LEU A 5 -22.42 -1.69 -8.10
N ARG A 6 -23.66 -1.45 -7.64
CA ARG A 6 -24.44 -2.42 -6.83
C ARG A 6 -25.07 -3.53 -7.68
N GLN A 7 -25.44 -3.24 -8.92
CA GLN A 7 -26.13 -4.21 -9.80
C GLN A 7 -25.20 -5.26 -10.41
N VAL A 8 -23.90 -4.97 -10.53
CA VAL A 8 -22.92 -5.91 -11.09
C VAL A 8 -22.40 -6.89 -10.02
N TYR A 9 -22.55 -6.55 -8.74
CA TYR A 9 -22.16 -7.42 -7.62
C TYR A 9 -23.15 -8.57 -7.34
N ASP A 10 -24.36 -8.55 -7.92
CA ASP A 10 -25.43 -9.55 -7.70
C ASP A 10 -25.33 -10.79 -8.63
N GLN A 11 -24.36 -10.87 -9.55
CA GLN A 11 -24.25 -11.95 -10.56
C GLN A 11 -23.06 -12.92 -10.38
N MET A 12 -22.40 -12.97 -9.21
CA MET A 12 -21.26 -13.88 -9.01
C MET A 12 -21.65 -15.33 -8.67
N PRO A 13 -20.91 -16.31 -9.20
CA PRO A 13 -20.47 -17.47 -8.42
C PRO A 13 -18.97 -17.35 -8.08
N GLU A 14 -18.64 -17.71 -6.84
CA GLU A 14 -17.33 -17.78 -6.14
C GLU A 14 -16.79 -16.50 -5.43
N PRO A 15 -16.20 -16.65 -4.22
CA PRO A 15 -16.23 -15.64 -3.16
C PRO A 15 -15.19 -14.53 -3.41
N ARG A 16 -15.62 -13.44 -4.03
CA ARG A 16 -14.83 -12.21 -4.07
C ARG A 16 -15.47 -11.20 -3.14
N CYS A 17 -14.82 -10.89 -2.02
CA CYS A 17 -15.29 -9.86 -1.09
C CYS A 17 -15.47 -8.52 -1.83
N TYR A 18 -16.72 -8.19 -2.15
CA TYR A 18 -17.14 -7.02 -2.94
C TYR A 18 -16.76 -5.69 -2.27
N ALA A 19 -16.61 -5.72 -0.95
CA ALA A 19 -16.38 -4.56 -0.10
C ALA A 19 -14.90 -4.34 0.27
N VAL A 20 -13.98 -5.21 -0.19
CA VAL A 20 -12.55 -5.10 0.18
C VAL A 20 -11.72 -4.78 -1.05
N VAL A 21 -10.99 -3.67 -0.99
CA VAL A 21 -10.00 -3.34 -2.01
C VAL A 21 -8.84 -4.33 -1.89
N ARG A 22 -8.49 -4.98 -3.00
CA ARG A 22 -7.39 -5.96 -3.07
C ARG A 22 -6.04 -5.24 -3.02
N GLY A 23 -5.67 -4.76 -1.83
CA GLY A 23 -4.42 -4.05 -1.53
C GLY A 23 -4.55 -2.52 -1.52
N CYS A 24 -3.77 -1.87 -0.66
CA CYS A 24 -3.71 -0.41 -0.53
C CYS A 24 -3.07 0.28 -1.76
N ASP A 25 -2.25 -0.46 -2.50
CA ASP A 25 -1.49 -0.01 -3.67
C ASP A 25 -2.34 0.63 -4.77
N ARG A 26 -3.62 0.25 -4.86
CA ARG A 26 -4.55 0.76 -5.86
C ARG A 26 -5.06 2.18 -5.55
N ILE A 27 -4.88 2.65 -4.33
CA ILE A 27 -5.39 3.95 -3.86
C ILE A 27 -4.23 4.90 -3.60
N VAL A 28 -3.17 4.41 -2.95
CA VAL A 28 -2.01 5.21 -2.54
C VAL A 28 -0.74 4.48 -2.94
N PRO A 29 0.29 5.19 -3.48
CA PRO A 29 1.59 4.57 -3.71
C PRO A 29 2.21 4.13 -2.39
N VAL A 30 2.50 2.84 -2.27
CA VAL A 30 3.09 2.26 -1.06
C VAL A 30 4.61 2.25 -1.17
N ASP A 31 5.29 2.82 -0.18
CA ASP A 31 6.76 2.91 -0.16
C ASP A 31 7.48 1.66 0.36
N VAL A 32 6.90 1.00 1.37
CA VAL A 32 7.44 -0.19 2.05
C VAL A 32 6.27 -1.07 2.50
N TYR A 33 6.38 -2.38 2.28
CA TYR A 33 5.41 -3.38 2.72
C TYR A 33 5.95 -4.14 3.94
N VAL A 34 5.15 -4.23 5.01
CA VAL A 34 5.47 -5.03 6.20
C VAL A 34 4.56 -6.27 6.22
N PRO A 35 5.10 -7.49 6.07
CA PRO A 35 4.29 -8.70 6.09
C PRO A 35 3.85 -9.05 7.51
N GLY A 36 2.60 -9.51 7.65
CA GLY A 36 2.07 -10.04 8.91
C GLY A 36 0.55 -9.91 9.04
N CYS A 37 -0.04 -10.69 9.95
CA CYS A 37 -1.46 -10.62 10.30
C CYS A 37 -1.68 -11.10 11.76
N PRO A 38 -1.42 -10.26 12.77
CA PRO A 38 -0.79 -8.95 12.73
C PRO A 38 0.74 -9.05 12.57
N PRO A 39 1.42 -8.02 12.04
CA PRO A 39 2.89 -8.01 12.03
C PRO A 39 3.44 -7.98 13.45
N THR A 40 4.58 -8.66 13.66
CA THR A 40 5.30 -8.59 14.94
C THR A 40 5.89 -7.19 15.14
N SER A 41 6.12 -6.81 16.40
CA SER A 41 6.74 -5.51 16.75
C SER A 41 8.11 -5.34 16.08
N GLU A 42 8.90 -6.41 16.00
CA GLU A 42 10.21 -6.42 15.34
C GLU A 42 10.08 -6.19 13.82
N ALA A 43 9.12 -6.84 13.16
CA ALA A 43 8.88 -6.66 11.72
C ALA A 43 8.44 -5.23 11.39
N LEU A 44 7.61 -4.62 12.26
CA LEU A 44 7.21 -3.22 12.11
C LEU A 44 8.39 -2.26 12.28
N MET A 45 9.21 -2.44 13.33
CA MET A 45 10.42 -1.64 13.53
C MET A 45 11.39 -1.78 12.35
N TYR A 46 11.55 -2.99 11.81
CA TYR A 46 12.35 -3.22 10.62
C TYR A 46 11.82 -2.44 9.41
N GLY A 47 10.50 -2.44 9.19
CA GLY A 47 9.87 -1.64 8.13
C GLY A 47 10.14 -0.13 8.26
N ILE A 48 10.11 0.39 9.49
CA ILE A 48 10.43 1.81 9.76
C ILE A 48 11.91 2.11 9.47
N PHE A 49 12.83 1.25 9.91
CA PHE A 49 14.25 1.43 9.62
C PHE A 49 14.55 1.33 8.12
N GLN A 50 13.83 0.47 7.39
CA GLN A 50 13.95 0.38 5.94
C GLN A 50 13.48 1.67 5.26
N LEU A 51 12.39 2.28 5.73
CA LEU A 51 11.92 3.59 5.25
C LEU A 51 12.94 4.70 5.54
N GLN A 52 13.51 4.72 6.75
CA GLN A 52 14.57 5.68 7.11
C GLN A 52 15.81 5.55 6.21
N ARG A 53 16.20 4.32 5.85
CA ARG A 53 17.29 4.08 4.88
C ARG A 53 16.95 4.61 3.49
N LYS A 54 15.71 4.44 3.02
CA LYS A 54 15.24 4.99 1.74
C LYS A 54 15.31 6.53 1.73
N MET A 55 14.86 7.18 2.81
CA MET A 55 14.95 8.63 2.96
C MET A 55 16.41 9.13 2.97
N ARG A 56 17.30 8.45 3.70
CA ARG A 56 18.74 8.81 3.76
C ARG A 56 19.40 8.83 2.39
N ASN A 57 19.02 7.90 1.50
CA ASN A 57 19.58 7.80 0.16
C ASN A 57 18.98 8.81 -0.83
N THR A 58 17.89 9.48 -0.46
CA THR A 58 17.22 10.47 -1.29
C THR A 58 17.96 11.81 -1.21
N LYS A 59 18.76 12.14 -2.23
CA LYS A 59 19.58 13.38 -2.26
C LYS A 59 18.87 14.52 -2.99
N ILE A 60 17.97 15.20 -2.29
CA ILE A 60 17.16 16.30 -2.84
C ILE A 60 18.04 17.44 -3.40
N THR A 61 19.05 17.87 -2.63
CA THR A 61 19.97 18.96 -3.02
C THR A 61 20.79 18.63 -4.26
N ARG A 62 21.28 17.38 -4.38
CA ARG A 62 22.02 16.91 -5.56
C ARG A 62 21.12 16.80 -6.79
N MET A 63 19.85 16.46 -6.62
CA MET A 63 18.90 16.44 -7.74
C MET A 63 18.62 17.84 -8.27
N TRP A 64 18.53 18.84 -7.38
CA TRP A 64 18.35 20.24 -7.78
C TRP A 64 19.57 20.79 -8.53
N HIS A 65 20.79 20.54 -8.04
CA HIS A 65 22.01 21.02 -8.70
C HIS A 65 22.32 20.33 -10.04
N ARG A 66 21.69 19.18 -10.32
CA ARG A 66 21.83 18.45 -11.60
C ARG A 66 20.77 18.84 -12.65
N LYS A 67 19.84 19.74 -12.31
CA LYS A 67 18.92 20.37 -13.27
C LYS A 67 19.51 21.71 -13.72
#